data_AF-A0A1J3ENZ7-F1
#
_entry.id   AF-A0A1J3ENZ7-F1
#
_cell.length_a   1.000
_cell.length_b   1.000
_cell.length_c   1.000
_cell.angle_alpha   90.00
_cell.angle_beta   90.00
_cell.angle_gamma   90.00
#
_symmetry.space_group_name_H-M   'P 1'
#
loop_
_entity.id
_entity.type
_entity.pdbx_description
1 polymer ?
#
loop_
_entity_poly.entity_id
_entity_poly.type
_entity_poly.pdbx_seq_one_letter_code
_entity_poly.pdbx_strand_id
1 'polypeptide(L)'
;NTVRLLLELEPESDPVWHYLSVQNHRIYGLLEKCTYEHEARMEILRKDTRERAISDAKWQQIQQNVVPYSDAASSIEYNEVQVDLQSVEFSSEEIDALKGRYIKRLTAVLVHYIPVFWKTAISVFGGKFAKSSQVTDTSANKAEEKVTEAKYSTHSLEEVAGMIRNTISVYEEKVHSTFSDFDESCILRPFMSGAINEVSKACQAFE
;
A
#
# COMPACT_ATOMS: atom_id res chain seq x y z
N ASN A 1 -11.89 11.43 22.75
CA ASN A 1 -12.37 12.53 21.90
C ASN A 1 -11.16 13.40 21.53
N THR A 2 -10.38 12.97 20.54
CA THR A 2 -9.04 13.52 20.23
C THR A 2 -9.12 14.86 19.50
N VAL A 3 -10.09 15.01 18.60
CA VAL A 3 -10.35 16.27 17.87
C VAL A 3 -10.67 17.42 18.82
N ARG A 4 -11.44 17.15 19.88
CA ARG A 4 -11.75 18.13 20.93
C ARG A 4 -10.50 18.62 21.66
N LEU A 5 -9.63 17.68 22.08
CA LEU A 5 -8.39 18.02 22.78
C LEU A 5 -7.46 18.87 21.91
N LEU A 6 -7.41 18.60 20.60
CA LEU A 6 -6.59 19.37 19.67
C LEU A 6 -7.11 20.80 19.46
N LEU A 7 -8.44 20.99 19.42
CA LEU A 7 -9.07 22.32 19.35
C LEU A 7 -8.88 23.15 20.63
N GLU A 8 -8.79 22.50 21.80
CA GLU A 8 -8.57 23.16 23.09
C GLU A 8 -7.10 23.60 23.31
N LEU A 9 -6.14 22.91 22.70
CA LEU A 9 -4.70 23.15 22.93
C LEU A 9 -4.07 24.17 21.95
N GLU A 10 -4.59 24.31 20.73
CA GLU A 10 -4.03 25.22 19.71
C GLU A 10 -5.13 25.95 18.92
N PRO A 11 -5.74 27.01 19.47
CA PRO A 11 -6.84 27.74 18.83
C PRO A 11 -6.42 28.59 17.62
N GLU A 12 -5.13 28.88 17.43
CA GLU A 12 -4.62 29.66 16.28
C GLU A 12 -4.17 28.79 15.08
N SER A 13 -4.15 27.46 15.25
CA SER A 13 -3.85 26.51 14.19
C SER A 13 -5.16 25.92 13.65
N ASP A 14 -5.13 25.21 12.52
CA ASP A 14 -6.25 24.36 12.07
C ASP A 14 -5.99 22.91 12.51
N PRO A 15 -6.28 22.56 13.79
CA PRO A 15 -5.94 21.26 14.37
C PRO A 15 -6.69 20.11 13.70
N VAL A 16 -7.89 20.39 13.19
CA VAL A 16 -8.69 19.42 12.44
C VAL A 16 -8.00 19.07 11.14
N TRP A 17 -7.60 20.08 10.38
CA TRP A 17 -6.87 19.88 9.14
C TRP A 17 -5.54 19.16 9.37
N HIS A 18 -4.80 19.56 10.41
CA HIS A 18 -3.55 18.90 10.78
C HIS A 18 -3.77 17.41 11.09
N TYR A 19 -4.78 17.08 11.89
CA TYR A 19 -5.13 15.69 12.19
C TYR A 19 -5.48 14.90 10.92
N LEU A 20 -6.32 15.45 10.05
CA LEU A 20 -6.72 14.78 8.81
C LEU A 20 -5.52 14.57 7.88
N SER A 21 -4.64 15.57 7.78
CA SER A 21 -3.40 15.48 7.01
C SER A 21 -2.49 14.37 7.53
N VAL A 22 -2.31 14.27 8.86
CA VAL A 22 -1.51 13.20 9.49
C VAL A 22 -2.14 11.83 9.26
N GLN A 23 -3.46 11.69 9.39
CA GLN A 23 -4.13 10.41 9.11
C GLN A 23 -3.99 10.02 7.64
N ASN A 24 -4.17 10.95 6.70
CA ASN A 24 -3.99 10.69 5.28
C ASN A 24 -2.55 10.28 4.96
N HIS A 25 -1.57 10.99 5.51
CA HIS A 25 -0.15 10.65 5.35
C HIS A 25 0.18 9.27 5.92
N ARG A 26 -0.44 8.89 7.04
CA ARG A 26 -0.31 7.54 7.60
C ARG A 26 -0.85 6.48 6.66
N ILE A 27 -1.99 6.70 6.01
CA ILE A 27 -2.55 5.75 5.02
C ILE A 27 -1.59 5.60 3.84
N TYR A 28 -1.06 6.72 3.34
CA TYR A 28 -0.03 6.70 2.30
C TYR A 28 1.20 5.88 2.74
N GLY A 29 1.72 6.12 3.95
CA GLY A 29 2.83 5.36 4.51
C GLY A 29 2.56 3.85 4.64
N LEU A 30 1.30 3.44 4.84
CA LEU A 30 0.92 2.02 4.82
C LEU A 30 0.98 1.42 3.41
N LEU A 31 0.61 2.19 2.38
CA LEU A 31 0.77 1.77 0.98
C LEU A 31 2.26 1.61 0.63
N GLU A 32 3.09 2.58 1.00
CA GLU A 32 4.55 2.50 0.77
C GLU A 32 5.20 1.34 1.51
N LYS A 33 4.77 1.09 2.75
CA LYS A 33 5.24 -0.08 3.50
C LYS A 33 4.89 -1.38 2.77
N CYS A 34 3.70 -1.49 2.17
CA CYS A 34 3.33 -2.66 1.38
C CYS A 34 4.26 -2.84 0.17
N THR A 35 4.63 -1.74 -0.51
CA THR A 35 5.58 -1.74 -1.63
C THR A 35 6.96 -2.22 -1.18
N TYR A 36 7.51 -1.61 -0.13
CA TYR A 36 8.82 -1.98 0.42
C TYR A 36 8.88 -3.47 0.82
N GLU A 37 7.86 -3.98 1.51
CA GLU A 37 7.81 -5.39 1.88
C GLU A 37 7.69 -6.33 0.65
N HIS A 38 7.01 -5.91 -0.40
CA HIS A 38 6.91 -6.67 -1.64
C HIS A 38 8.26 -6.73 -2.37
N GLU A 39 8.92 -5.58 -2.54
CA GLU A 39 10.24 -5.49 -3.18
C GLU A 39 11.29 -6.32 -2.44
N ALA A 40 11.33 -6.24 -1.11
CA ALA A 40 12.25 -7.04 -0.30
C ALA A 40 12.04 -8.54 -0.51
N ARG A 41 10.78 -9.00 -0.62
CA ARG A 41 10.47 -10.43 -0.86
C ARG A 41 10.80 -10.85 -2.29
N MET A 42 10.55 -9.99 -3.26
CA MET A 42 10.93 -10.23 -4.65
C MET A 42 12.44 -10.35 -4.79
N GLU A 43 13.21 -9.52 -4.09
CA GLU A 43 14.67 -9.59 -4.11
C GLU A 43 15.22 -10.86 -3.45
N ILE A 44 14.65 -11.27 -2.32
CA ILE A 44 14.99 -12.55 -1.68
C ILE A 44 14.73 -13.71 -2.64
N LEU A 45 13.55 -13.75 -3.29
CA LEU A 45 13.23 -14.81 -4.27
C LEU A 45 14.23 -14.81 -5.42
N ARG A 46 14.59 -13.64 -5.95
CA ARG A 46 15.57 -13.53 -7.03
C ARG A 46 16.94 -14.06 -6.62
N LYS A 47 17.39 -13.69 -5.44
CA LYS A 47 18.66 -14.15 -4.87
C LYS A 47 18.66 -15.66 -4.68
N ASP A 48 17.64 -16.22 -4.05
CA ASP A 48 17.53 -17.65 -3.78
C ASP A 48 17.51 -18.47 -5.08
N THR A 49 16.77 -18.00 -6.09
CA THR A 49 16.70 -18.67 -7.41
C THR A 49 18.07 -18.67 -8.09
N ARG A 50 18.78 -17.54 -8.05
CA ARG A 50 20.13 -17.41 -8.61
C ARG A 50 21.12 -18.34 -7.90
N GLU A 51 21.11 -18.35 -6.57
CA GLU A 51 22.01 -19.20 -5.77
C GLU A 51 21.75 -20.69 -6.02
N ARG A 52 20.48 -21.08 -6.16
CA ARG A 52 20.08 -22.43 -6.55
C ARG A 52 20.60 -22.80 -7.94
N ALA A 53 20.40 -21.95 -8.95
CA ALA A 53 20.89 -22.20 -10.31
C ALA A 53 22.42 -22.39 -10.35
N ILE A 54 23.18 -21.56 -9.60
CA ILE A 54 24.65 -21.71 -9.50
C ILE A 54 25.02 -23.03 -8.81
N SER A 55 24.31 -23.41 -7.75
CA SER A 55 24.57 -24.64 -7.01
C SER A 55 24.26 -25.87 -7.85
N ASP A 56 23.17 -25.84 -8.60
CA ASP A 56 22.76 -26.91 -9.51
C ASP A 56 23.76 -27.07 -10.66
N ALA A 57 24.23 -25.97 -11.26
CA ALA A 57 25.26 -26.00 -12.30
C ALA A 57 26.58 -26.60 -11.78
N LYS A 58 27.01 -26.21 -10.58
CA LYS A 58 28.20 -26.79 -9.92
C LYS A 58 28.01 -28.28 -9.65
N TRP A 59 26.84 -28.68 -9.18
CA TRP A 59 26.54 -30.09 -8.93
C TRP A 59 26.58 -30.93 -10.22
N GLN A 60 26.00 -30.42 -11.30
CA GLN A 60 26.06 -31.07 -12.62
C GLN A 60 27.50 -31.23 -13.12
N GLN A 61 28.36 -30.21 -12.92
CA GLN A 61 29.77 -30.30 -13.26
C GLN A 61 30.51 -31.38 -12.46
N ILE A 62 30.23 -31.49 -11.15
CA ILE A 62 30.81 -32.56 -10.31
C ILE A 62 30.39 -33.93 -10.83
N GLN A 63 29.11 -34.13 -11.19
CA GLN A 63 28.65 -35.40 -11.75
C GLN A 63 29.35 -35.76 -13.07
N GLN A 64 29.63 -34.78 -13.93
CA GLN A 64 30.37 -34.99 -15.18
C GLN A 64 31.86 -35.33 -14.93
N ASN A 65 32.48 -34.74 -13.92
CA ASN A 65 33.89 -34.99 -13.56
C ASN A 65 34.12 -36.33 -12.83
N VAL A 66 33.06 -36.97 -12.32
CA VAL A 66 33.14 -38.25 -11.59
C VAL A 66 33.05 -39.47 -12.52
N VAL A 67 32.71 -39.30 -13.80
CA VAL A 67 32.79 -40.38 -14.80
C VAL A 67 34.26 -40.59 -15.21
N PRO A 68 34.91 -41.72 -14.87
CA PRO A 68 36.28 -41.95 -15.29
C PRO A 68 36.28 -42.44 -16.73
N TYR A 69 36.55 -41.55 -17.68
CA TYR A 69 37.07 -41.97 -18.98
C TYR A 69 38.59 -41.91 -18.96
N SER A 70 39.17 -43.09 -19.17
CA SER A 70 40.58 -43.43 -19.24
C SER A 70 41.43 -42.46 -20.07
N ASP A 71 42.63 -42.19 -19.57
CA ASP A 71 43.86 -41.71 -20.23
C ASP A 71 43.72 -40.79 -21.46
N ALA A 72 43.86 -39.48 -21.23
CA ALA A 72 44.74 -38.61 -22.02
C ALA A 72 44.89 -37.24 -21.34
N ALA A 73 46.13 -36.80 -21.19
CA ALA A 73 46.52 -35.52 -20.59
C ALA A 73 45.73 -34.32 -21.18
N SER A 74 45.11 -33.52 -20.32
CA SER A 74 44.75 -32.14 -20.65
C SER A 74 44.50 -31.33 -19.37
N SER A 75 44.98 -30.09 -19.40
CA SER A 75 45.13 -29.11 -18.34
C SER A 75 43.91 -28.93 -17.42
N ILE A 76 44.16 -28.97 -16.11
CA ILE A 76 43.25 -28.48 -15.07
C ILE A 76 43.21 -26.95 -15.18
N GLU A 77 42.36 -26.45 -16.08
CA GLU A 77 41.95 -25.06 -16.08
C GLU A 77 40.65 -25.00 -15.26
N TYR A 78 40.72 -24.37 -14.08
CA TYR A 78 39.56 -24.06 -13.25
C TYR A 78 38.67 -23.06 -14.00
N ASN A 79 37.85 -23.55 -14.93
CA ASN A 79 36.81 -22.75 -15.55
C ASN A 79 35.74 -22.45 -14.50
N GLU A 80 35.82 -21.25 -13.95
CA GLU A 80 34.81 -20.64 -13.11
C GLU A 80 33.48 -20.66 -13.90
N VAL A 81 32.47 -21.36 -13.38
CA VAL A 81 31.19 -21.55 -14.06
C VAL A 81 30.53 -20.19 -14.28
N GLN A 82 30.70 -19.61 -15.46
CA GLN A 82 29.91 -18.48 -15.93
C GLN A 82 28.53 -19.00 -16.30
N VAL A 83 27.66 -19.14 -15.30
CA VAL A 83 26.22 -19.22 -15.57
C VAL A 83 25.80 -17.86 -16.10
N ASP A 84 25.21 -17.81 -17.30
CA ASP A 84 24.60 -16.59 -17.81
C ASP A 84 23.42 -16.22 -16.91
N LEU A 85 23.70 -15.32 -15.96
CA LEU A 85 22.80 -14.88 -14.90
C LEU A 85 21.55 -14.19 -15.44
N GLN A 86 21.55 -13.80 -16.72
CA GLN A 86 20.45 -13.10 -17.36
C GLN A 86 19.31 -14.03 -17.80
N SER A 87 19.54 -15.35 -17.83
CA SER A 87 18.62 -16.38 -18.33
C SER A 87 18.00 -17.26 -17.24
N VAL A 88 18.19 -16.94 -15.94
CA VAL A 88 17.61 -17.76 -14.87
C VAL A 88 16.08 -17.69 -14.93
N GLU A 89 15.48 -18.77 -15.42
CA GLU A 89 14.03 -18.91 -15.56
C GLU A 89 13.39 -18.94 -14.18
N PHE A 90 12.73 -17.84 -13.82
CA PHE A 90 11.99 -17.75 -12.57
C PHE A 90 10.72 -18.60 -12.69
N SER A 91 10.30 -19.23 -11.59
CA SER A 91 8.97 -19.82 -11.58
C SER A 91 7.94 -18.68 -11.64
N SER A 92 7.23 -18.62 -12.78
CA SER A 92 6.15 -17.64 -13.01
C SER A 92 5.11 -17.68 -11.87
N GLU A 93 4.89 -18.85 -11.28
CA GLU A 93 3.95 -19.05 -10.17
C GLU A 93 4.37 -18.37 -8.86
N GLU A 94 5.64 -18.44 -8.45
CA GLU A 94 6.10 -17.82 -7.19
C GLU A 94 6.09 -16.28 -7.28
N ILE A 95 6.47 -15.75 -8.45
CA ILE A 95 6.39 -14.32 -8.77
C ILE A 95 4.94 -13.86 -8.71
N ASP A 96 4.05 -14.58 -9.38
CA ASP A 96 2.62 -14.26 -9.42
C ASP A 96 1.96 -14.34 -8.05
N ALA A 97 2.36 -15.31 -7.22
CA ALA A 97 1.90 -15.41 -5.85
C ALA A 97 2.35 -14.21 -4.99
N LEU A 98 3.58 -13.72 -5.19
CA LEU A 98 4.07 -12.51 -4.50
C LEU A 98 3.33 -11.25 -4.94
N LYS A 99 3.11 -11.09 -6.25
CA LYS A 99 2.32 -9.98 -6.81
C LYS A 99 0.87 -10.01 -6.32
N GLY A 100 0.22 -11.17 -6.32
CA GLY A 100 -1.14 -11.33 -5.81
C GLY A 100 -1.25 -11.00 -4.32
N ARG A 101 -0.26 -11.39 -3.50
CA ARG A 101 -0.19 -11.00 -2.08
C ARG A 101 0.00 -9.49 -1.91
N TYR A 102 0.80 -8.86 -2.76
CA TYR A 102 1.04 -7.42 -2.73
C TYR A 102 -0.23 -6.64 -3.02
N ILE A 103 -0.92 -6.95 -4.12
CA ILE A 103 -2.21 -6.34 -4.47
C ILE A 103 -3.22 -6.52 -3.35
N LYS A 104 -3.36 -7.74 -2.81
CA LYS A 104 -4.28 -7.99 -1.69
C LYS A 104 -4.00 -7.11 -0.47
N ARG A 105 -2.73 -6.86 -0.15
CA ARG A 105 -2.32 -5.99 0.96
C ARG A 105 -2.61 -4.52 0.68
N LEU A 106 -2.29 -4.04 -0.52
CA LEU A 106 -2.64 -2.69 -0.97
C LEU A 106 -4.16 -2.46 -0.89
N THR A 107 -4.95 -3.40 -1.40
CA THR A 107 -6.42 -3.32 -1.38
C THR A 107 -6.94 -3.29 0.06
N ALA A 108 -6.38 -4.13 0.95
CA ALA A 108 -6.77 -4.12 2.36
C ALA A 108 -6.52 -2.75 3.03
N VAL A 109 -5.42 -2.06 2.71
CA VAL A 109 -5.17 -0.70 3.23
C VAL A 109 -6.27 0.26 2.78
N LEU A 110 -6.63 0.28 1.49
CA LEU A 110 -7.71 1.17 1.04
C LEU A 110 -9.05 0.84 1.72
N VAL A 111 -9.46 -0.42 1.68
CA VAL A 111 -10.76 -0.88 2.18
C VAL A 111 -10.92 -0.63 3.69
N HIS A 112 -9.85 -0.78 4.46
CA HIS A 112 -9.94 -0.58 5.91
C HIS A 112 -9.85 0.89 6.33
N TYR A 113 -9.00 1.69 5.69
CA TYR A 113 -8.66 3.01 6.21
C TYR A 113 -9.41 4.16 5.53
N ILE A 114 -9.68 4.09 4.22
CA ILE A 114 -10.35 5.20 3.50
C ILE A 114 -11.79 5.41 3.97
N PRO A 115 -12.65 4.37 4.12
CA PRO A 115 -14.02 4.58 4.59
C PRO A 115 -14.08 5.19 6.00
N VAL A 116 -13.21 4.72 6.89
CA VAL A 116 -13.14 5.22 8.27
C VAL A 116 -12.65 6.66 8.30
N PHE A 117 -11.63 6.99 7.51
CA PHE A 117 -11.12 8.35 7.36
C PHE A 117 -12.20 9.30 6.83
N TRP A 118 -12.88 8.92 5.75
CA TRP A 118 -13.93 9.73 5.14
C TRP A 118 -15.12 9.96 6.07
N LYS A 119 -15.59 8.91 6.75
CA LYS A 119 -16.68 9.01 7.73
C LYS A 119 -16.32 9.94 8.89
N THR A 120 -15.04 9.96 9.28
CA THR A 120 -14.52 10.88 10.29
C THR A 120 -14.56 12.33 9.78
N ALA A 121 -14.08 12.56 8.55
CA ALA A 121 -14.14 13.87 7.91
C ALA A 121 -15.58 14.40 7.81
N ILE A 122 -16.52 13.61 7.26
CA ILE A 122 -17.95 13.99 7.21
C ILE A 122 -18.49 14.33 8.59
N SER A 123 -18.12 13.57 9.63
CA SER A 123 -18.63 13.81 10.98
C SER A 123 -18.09 15.12 11.58
N VAL A 124 -16.85 15.48 11.28
CA VAL A 124 -16.23 16.74 11.72
C VAL A 124 -16.84 17.93 10.98
N PHE A 125 -16.88 17.88 9.65
CA PHE A 125 -17.43 18.96 8.81
C PHE A 125 -18.96 19.08 8.92
N GLY A 126 -19.66 18.00 9.27
CA GLY A 126 -21.10 17.99 9.52
C GLY A 126 -21.51 18.46 10.93
N GLY A 127 -20.58 19.00 11.72
CA GLY A 127 -20.91 19.64 13.00
C GLY A 127 -21.30 18.69 14.13
N LYS A 128 -21.04 17.37 14.03
CA LYS A 128 -21.38 16.41 15.10
C LYS A 128 -20.67 16.70 16.43
N PHE A 129 -19.65 17.55 16.43
CA PHE A 129 -18.88 17.93 17.61
C PHE A 129 -19.27 19.32 18.17
N ALA A 130 -20.29 19.99 17.62
CA ALA A 130 -20.66 21.39 17.97
C ALA A 130 -21.47 21.51 19.26
N LYS A 131 -22.14 20.43 19.65
CA LYS A 131 -23.19 20.47 20.68
C LYS A 131 -22.68 20.43 22.13
N SER A 132 -21.37 20.55 22.39
CA SER A 132 -20.82 20.46 23.75
C SER A 132 -19.95 21.65 24.15
N SER A 133 -20.16 22.82 23.53
CA SER A 133 -19.56 24.10 23.94
C SER A 133 -20.62 25.00 24.61
N GLN A 134 -21.39 24.46 25.55
CA GLN A 134 -22.26 25.24 26.44
C GLN A 134 -21.93 24.92 27.91
N VAL A 135 -20.72 25.31 28.31
CA VAL A 135 -20.31 25.55 29.71
C VAL A 135 -19.21 26.60 29.53
N THR A 136 -19.33 27.91 29.74
CA THR A 136 -20.14 28.83 30.55
C THR A 136 -20.05 30.16 29.77
N ASP A 137 -21.13 30.90 29.54
CA ASP A 137 -21.47 32.04 30.40
C ASP A 137 -22.96 32.37 30.33
N THR A 138 -23.61 32.32 31.49
CA THR A 138 -24.87 33.00 31.75
C THR A 138 -24.71 34.51 31.60
N SER A 139 -25.12 35.07 30.47
CA SER A 139 -25.70 36.41 30.47
C SER A 139 -26.76 36.52 29.36
N ALA A 140 -27.92 36.98 29.78
CA ALA A 140 -29.08 37.18 28.93
C ALA A 140 -28.77 38.18 27.82
N ASN A 141 -28.98 37.79 26.56
CA ASN A 141 -29.49 38.69 25.53
C ASN A 141 -30.10 37.89 24.38
N LYS A 142 -31.37 38.20 24.08
CA LYS A 142 -32.06 37.79 22.86
C LYS A 142 -31.37 38.49 21.68
N ALA A 143 -30.74 37.73 20.80
CA ALA A 143 -30.47 38.15 19.43
C ALA A 143 -30.54 36.92 18.53
N GLU A 144 -31.27 37.03 17.43
CA GLU A 144 -31.31 36.08 16.33
C GLU A 144 -29.90 35.94 15.72
N GLU A 145 -29.07 35.10 16.31
CA GLU A 145 -27.79 34.73 15.72
C GLU A 145 -28.06 33.58 14.75
N LYS A 146 -28.11 33.90 13.45
CA LYS A 146 -27.87 32.94 12.37
C LYS A 146 -26.70 32.09 12.84
N VAL A 147 -26.97 30.82 13.16
CA VAL A 147 -26.00 29.81 13.56
C VAL A 147 -24.81 29.91 12.61
N THR A 148 -23.78 30.63 13.05
CA THR A 148 -22.48 30.67 12.40
C THR A 148 -21.99 29.25 12.53
N GLU A 149 -22.18 28.50 11.44
CA GLU A 149 -21.68 27.15 11.25
C GLU A 149 -20.25 27.15 11.78
N ALA A 150 -20.05 26.54 12.96
CA ALA A 150 -18.77 26.58 13.66
C ALA A 150 -17.75 25.89 12.75
N LYS A 151 -17.03 26.68 11.96
CA LYS A 151 -16.03 26.18 11.02
C LYS A 151 -14.87 25.65 11.84
N TYR A 152 -14.84 24.34 12.00
CA TYR A 152 -13.76 23.60 12.65
C TYR A 152 -12.42 23.71 11.93
N SER A 153 -12.45 24.11 10.67
CA SER A 153 -11.32 24.18 9.76
C SER A 153 -11.56 25.30 8.75
N THR A 154 -10.48 25.93 8.31
CA THR A 154 -10.52 26.89 7.18
C THR A 154 -10.61 26.18 5.84
N HIS A 155 -10.29 24.88 5.82
CA HIS A 155 -10.35 24.01 4.65
C HIS A 155 -11.76 23.45 4.46
N SER A 156 -12.03 23.02 3.24
CA SER A 156 -13.30 22.46 2.80
C SER A 156 -13.29 20.93 2.80
N LEU A 157 -14.48 20.34 2.86
CA LEU A 157 -14.63 18.90 2.68
C LEU A 157 -14.13 18.42 1.29
N GLU A 158 -14.19 19.29 0.27
CA GLU A 158 -13.67 18.97 -1.07
C GLU A 158 -12.15 18.81 -1.08
N GLU A 159 -11.42 19.60 -0.29
CA GLU A 159 -9.97 19.44 -0.16
C GLU A 159 -9.62 18.10 0.51
N VAL A 160 -10.43 17.66 1.48
CA VAL A 160 -10.31 16.32 2.07
C VAL A 160 -10.63 15.22 1.05
N ALA A 161 -11.65 15.42 0.21
CA ALA A 161 -11.92 14.52 -0.90
C ALA A 161 -10.72 14.44 -1.87
N GLY A 162 -10.05 15.57 -2.12
CA GLY A 162 -8.78 15.63 -2.87
C GLY A 162 -7.68 14.76 -2.25
N MET A 163 -7.50 14.78 -0.93
CA MET A 163 -6.55 13.90 -0.23
C MET A 163 -6.84 12.42 -0.47
N ILE A 164 -8.12 12.04 -0.41
CA ILE A 164 -8.56 10.67 -0.66
C ILE A 164 -8.29 10.28 -2.11
N ARG A 165 -8.66 11.13 -3.08
CA ARG A 165 -8.40 10.89 -4.50
C ARG A 165 -6.92 10.67 -4.77
N ASN A 166 -6.05 11.52 -4.23
CA ASN A 166 -4.59 11.36 -4.36
C ASN A 166 -4.11 10.01 -3.80
N THR A 167 -4.62 9.60 -2.64
CA THR A 167 -4.27 8.30 -2.03
C THR A 167 -4.78 7.12 -2.87
N ILE A 168 -5.97 7.24 -3.46
CA ILE A 168 -6.52 6.23 -4.37
C ILE A 168 -5.68 6.14 -5.65
N SER A 169 -5.27 7.27 -6.23
CA SER A 169 -4.42 7.28 -7.43
C SER A 169 -3.08 6.57 -7.20
N VAL A 170 -2.49 6.70 -6.02
CA VAL A 170 -1.24 6.00 -5.67
C VAL A 170 -1.46 4.49 -5.59
N TYR A 171 -2.58 4.06 -5.00
CA TYR A 171 -2.97 2.65 -5.03
C TYR A 171 -3.18 2.15 -6.47
N GLU A 172 -3.89 2.92 -7.28
CA GLU A 172 -4.21 2.59 -8.67
C GLU A 172 -2.93 2.39 -9.48
N GLU A 173 -1.99 3.35 -9.41
CA GLU A 173 -0.70 3.26 -10.08
C GLU A 173 0.06 1.98 -9.69
N LYS A 174 0.14 1.67 -8.39
CA LYS A 174 0.83 0.48 -7.89
C LYS A 174 0.17 -0.82 -8.36
N VAL A 175 -1.16 -0.90 -8.30
CA VAL A 175 -1.90 -2.08 -8.76
C VAL A 175 -1.81 -2.24 -10.28
N HIS A 176 -1.98 -1.14 -11.02
CA HIS A 176 -1.87 -1.12 -12.47
C HIS A 176 -0.49 -1.57 -12.92
N SER A 177 0.58 -0.98 -12.36
CA SER A 177 1.96 -1.41 -12.64
C SER A 177 2.15 -2.90 -12.38
N THR A 178 1.65 -3.39 -11.24
CA THR A 178 1.77 -4.83 -10.91
C THR A 178 1.00 -5.71 -11.90
N PHE A 179 -0.17 -5.25 -12.37
CA PHE A 179 -0.97 -5.95 -13.39
C PHE A 179 -0.29 -5.94 -14.76
N SER A 180 0.33 -4.84 -15.16
CA SER A 180 1.10 -4.74 -16.40
C SER A 180 2.32 -5.66 -16.43
N ASP A 181 2.89 -5.98 -15.25
CA ASP A 181 4.04 -6.87 -15.14
C ASP A 181 3.69 -8.37 -15.24
N PHE A 182 2.41 -8.76 -15.25
CA PHE A 182 2.06 -10.17 -15.49
C PHE A 182 2.32 -10.50 -16.96
N ASP A 183 3.01 -11.63 -17.20
CA ASP A 183 3.18 -12.18 -18.55
C ASP A 183 1.82 -12.21 -19.26
N GLU A 184 1.82 -11.90 -20.55
CA GLU A 184 0.71 -11.65 -21.50
C GLU A 184 -0.41 -12.72 -21.57
N SER A 185 -0.52 -13.60 -20.58
CA SER A 185 -1.72 -14.34 -20.28
C SER A 185 -2.89 -13.36 -20.02
N CYS A 186 -3.72 -13.16 -21.04
CA CYS A 186 -5.03 -12.46 -20.98
C CYS A 186 -6.05 -13.13 -20.03
N ILE A 187 -5.59 -13.90 -19.04
CA ILE A 187 -6.39 -14.65 -18.09
C ILE A 187 -6.48 -13.82 -16.82
N LEU A 188 -7.68 -13.34 -16.53
CA LEU A 188 -7.97 -12.63 -15.28
C LEU A 188 -7.66 -13.55 -14.09
N ARG A 189 -6.56 -13.27 -13.38
CA ARG A 189 -6.15 -14.10 -12.24
C ARG A 189 -7.12 -13.88 -11.06
N PRO A 190 -7.33 -14.88 -10.18
CA PRO A 190 -8.30 -14.79 -9.08
C PRO A 190 -8.11 -13.58 -8.14
N PHE A 191 -6.86 -13.14 -7.92
CA PHE A 191 -6.59 -11.97 -7.08
C PHE A 191 -7.06 -10.65 -7.72
N MET A 192 -7.09 -10.56 -9.05
CA MET A 192 -7.59 -9.37 -9.76
C MET A 192 -9.09 -9.23 -9.53
N SER A 193 -9.83 -10.32 -9.75
CA SER A 193 -11.27 -10.38 -9.46
C SER A 193 -11.57 -10.15 -7.97
N GLY A 194 -10.77 -10.73 -7.09
CA GLY A 194 -10.88 -10.53 -5.65
C GLY A 194 -10.71 -9.07 -5.23
N ALA A 195 -9.69 -8.39 -5.77
CA ALA A 195 -9.46 -6.97 -5.50
C ALA A 195 -10.65 -6.11 -5.97
N ILE A 196 -11.16 -6.35 -7.19
CA ILE A 196 -12.33 -5.64 -7.73
C ILE A 196 -13.55 -5.85 -6.82
N ASN A 197 -13.79 -7.08 -6.35
CA ASN A 197 -14.92 -7.40 -5.48
C ASN A 197 -14.80 -6.71 -4.12
N GLU A 198 -13.63 -6.74 -3.49
CA GLU A 198 -13.41 -6.07 -2.20
C GLU A 198 -13.53 -4.54 -2.31
N VAL A 199 -13.02 -3.95 -3.40
CA VAL A 199 -13.23 -2.52 -3.69
C VAL A 199 -14.71 -2.21 -3.88
N SER A 200 -15.43 -3.01 -4.67
CA SER A 200 -16.87 -2.82 -4.91
C SER A 200 -17.68 -2.88 -3.62
N LYS A 201 -17.40 -3.83 -2.72
CA LYS A 201 -18.03 -3.89 -1.39
C LYS A 201 -17.69 -2.68 -0.54
N ALA A 202 -16.44 -2.22 -0.57
CA ALA A 202 -16.04 -1.03 0.17
C ALA A 202 -16.74 0.22 -0.35
N CYS A 203 -16.94 0.34 -1.68
CA CYS A 203 -17.71 1.43 -2.29
C CYS A 203 -19.15 1.49 -1.77
N GLN A 204 -19.81 0.34 -1.58
CA GLN A 204 -21.17 0.30 -0.99
C GLN A 204 -21.22 0.88 0.43
N ALA A 205 -20.10 0.91 1.17
CA ALA A 205 -20.07 1.52 2.50
C ALA A 205 -20.03 3.06 2.48
N PHE A 206 -19.91 3.67 1.30
CA PHE A 206 -19.96 5.13 1.10
C PHE A 206 -21.35 5.62 0.66
N GLU A 207 -22.26 4.72 0.28
CA GLU A 207 -23.70 5.00 0.08
C GLU A 207 -24.41 5.11 1.44
#